data_AF-A0A1Y1L534-F1
#
_entry.id   AF-A0A1Y1L534-F1
#
_cell.length_a   1.000
_cell.length_b   1.000
_cell.length_c   1.000
_cell.angle_alpha   90.00
_cell.angle_beta   90.00
_cell.angle_gamma   90.00
#
_symmetry.space_group_name_H-M   'P 1'
#
loop_
_entity.id
_entity.type
_entity.pdbx_description
1 polymer ?
#
loop_
_entity_poly.entity_id
_entity_poly.type
_entity_poly.pdbx_seq_one_letter_code
_entity_poly.pdbx_strand_id
1 'polypeptide(L)'
;ANKNDELVQNTRVVALLKLDRFSDACRAISEGGIKLEANCVLERAYALYKLGKLDDATSVLASMGIQKRSLSHLAAQVAYRAENFDEAQSIYNRLLASDPDEEANDLSINLQAAKAQAGWKDISTSLVPDSEKTMEAFELCYNAACANIARGSLQLALKLLQRALALCDASDELTDEDK
;
A
#
# COMPACT_ATOMS: atom_id res chain seq x y z
N ALA A 1 -4.49 -30.77 20.94
CA ALA A 1 -3.47 -29.88 20.36
C ALA A 1 -2.84 -29.07 21.49
N ASN A 2 -1.51 -28.97 21.54
CA ASN A 2 -0.81 -28.17 22.55
C ASN A 2 -1.12 -26.68 22.31
N LYS A 3 -1.78 -26.02 23.26
CA LYS A 3 -2.17 -24.60 23.13
C LYS A 3 -0.97 -23.65 23.07
N ASN A 4 0.21 -24.11 23.50
CA ASN A 4 1.45 -23.34 23.53
C ASN A 4 2.40 -23.68 22.37
N ASP A 5 1.96 -24.44 21.37
CA ASP A 5 2.75 -24.68 20.17
C ASP A 5 2.77 -23.41 19.32
N GLU A 6 3.91 -22.73 19.31
CA GLU A 6 4.10 -21.43 18.65
C GLU A 6 3.86 -21.52 17.14
N LEU A 7 4.25 -22.63 16.50
CA LEU A 7 4.06 -22.84 15.06
C LEU A 7 2.56 -22.99 14.74
N VAL A 8 1.83 -23.74 15.56
CA VAL A 8 0.37 -23.91 15.40
C VAL A 8 -0.34 -22.57 15.55
N GLN A 9 0.06 -21.75 16.52
CA GLN A 9 -0.56 -20.44 16.73
C GLN A 9 -0.26 -19.45 15.60
N ASN A 10 1.00 -19.37 15.14
CA ASN A 10 1.33 -18.52 13.98
C ASN A 10 0.60 -18.97 12.72
N THR A 11 0.55 -20.29 12.46
CA THR A 11 -0.20 -20.85 11.32
C THR A 11 -1.68 -20.50 11.39
N ARG A 12 -2.28 -20.57 12.58
CA ARG A 12 -3.68 -20.16 12.80
C ARG A 12 -3.89 -18.68 12.49
N VAL A 13 -2.98 -17.80 12.93
CA VAL A 13 -3.05 -16.36 12.64
C VAL A 13 -2.99 -16.11 11.14
N VAL A 14 -2.04 -16.72 10.44
CA VAL A 14 -1.92 -16.60 8.98
C VAL A 14 -3.17 -17.11 8.26
N ALA A 15 -3.73 -18.24 8.70
CA ALA A 15 -4.98 -18.76 8.13
C ALA A 15 -6.16 -17.80 8.33
N LEU A 16 -6.27 -17.16 9.50
CA LEU A 16 -7.30 -16.15 9.75
C LEU A 16 -7.16 -14.94 8.83
N LEU A 17 -5.92 -14.47 8.57
CA LEU A 17 -5.68 -13.39 7.61
C LEU A 17 -6.06 -13.78 6.18
N LYS A 18 -5.72 -15.00 5.75
CA LYS A 18 -6.07 -15.51 4.42
C LYS A 18 -7.57 -15.71 4.20
N LEU A 19 -8.33 -15.79 5.29
CA LEU A 19 -9.80 -15.86 5.27
C LEU A 19 -10.45 -14.47 5.50
N ASP A 20 -9.68 -13.39 5.43
CA ASP A 20 -10.10 -12.01 5.72
C ASP A 20 -10.74 -11.79 7.11
N ARG A 21 -10.46 -12.71 8.06
CA ARG A 21 -10.96 -12.65 9.44
C ARG A 21 -10.02 -11.82 10.31
N PHE A 22 -9.80 -10.56 9.92
CA PHE A 22 -8.80 -9.67 10.54
C PHE A 22 -9.04 -9.44 12.04
N SER A 23 -10.29 -9.21 12.46
CA SER A 23 -10.64 -9.05 13.88
C SER A 23 -10.31 -10.29 14.70
N ASP A 24 -10.53 -11.48 14.12
CA ASP A 24 -10.21 -12.74 14.78
C ASP A 24 -8.70 -12.98 14.85
N ALA A 25 -7.95 -12.58 13.83
CA ALA A 25 -6.49 -12.62 13.84
C ALA A 25 -5.93 -11.73 14.96
N CYS A 26 -6.40 -10.48 15.08
CA CYS A 26 -6.01 -9.60 16.19
C CYS A 26 -6.32 -10.23 17.55
N ARG A 27 -7.52 -10.77 17.74
CA ARG A 27 -7.91 -11.44 18.98
C ARG A 27 -7.02 -12.65 19.29
N ALA A 28 -6.78 -13.51 18.30
CA ALA A 28 -5.92 -14.69 18.46
C ALA A 28 -4.49 -14.32 18.86
N ILE A 29 -3.95 -13.23 18.29
CA ILE A 29 -2.63 -12.70 18.65
C ILE A 29 -2.61 -12.22 20.11
N SER A 30 -3.59 -11.40 20.51
CA SER A 30 -3.65 -10.87 21.88
C SER A 30 -3.90 -11.93 22.95
N GLU A 31 -4.71 -12.95 22.65
CA GLU A 31 -4.96 -14.08 23.56
C GLU A 31 -3.78 -15.07 23.63
N GLY A 32 -2.89 -15.07 22.62
CA GLY A 32 -1.73 -15.96 22.54
C GLY A 32 -0.52 -15.54 23.38
N GLY A 33 -0.60 -14.38 24.04
CA GLY A 33 0.42 -13.89 24.96
C GLY A 33 1.65 -13.26 24.28
N ILE A 34 2.53 -12.70 25.12
CA ILE A 34 3.64 -11.81 24.71
C ILE A 34 4.53 -12.41 23.60
N LYS A 35 4.82 -13.71 23.68
CA LYS A 35 5.66 -14.37 22.66
C LYS A 35 5.00 -14.39 21.29
N LEU A 36 3.70 -14.72 21.22
CA LEU A 36 2.99 -14.73 19.95
C LEU A 36 2.85 -13.31 19.40
N GLU A 37 2.57 -12.34 20.26
CA GLU A 37 2.52 -10.91 19.87
C GLU A 37 3.85 -10.45 19.26
N ALA A 38 4.98 -10.80 19.88
CA ALA A 38 6.31 -10.47 19.35
C ALA A 38 6.63 -11.17 18.02
N ASN A 39 6.13 -12.39 17.83
CA ASN A 39 6.35 -13.16 16.60
C ASN A 39 5.43 -12.74 15.46
N CYS A 40 4.21 -12.25 15.75
CA CYS A 40 3.16 -11.93 14.77
C CYS A 40 2.96 -10.43 14.56
N VAL A 41 4.02 -9.63 14.70
CA VAL A 41 3.94 -8.16 14.57
C VAL A 41 3.43 -7.75 13.19
N LEU A 42 3.97 -8.36 12.12
CA LEU A 42 3.59 -8.03 10.75
C LEU A 42 2.11 -8.35 10.53
N GLU A 43 1.68 -9.53 10.96
CA GLU A 43 0.31 -10.02 10.88
C GLU A 43 -0.66 -9.12 11.66
N ARG A 44 -0.25 -8.69 12.87
CA ARG A 44 -1.04 -7.76 13.70
C ARG A 44 -1.20 -6.40 13.01
N ALA A 45 -0.11 -5.81 12.55
CA ALA A 45 -0.14 -4.53 11.85
C ALA A 45 -0.97 -4.62 10.56
N TYR A 46 -0.86 -5.73 9.82
CA TYR A 46 -1.62 -5.95 8.60
C TYR A 46 -3.12 -6.08 8.88
N ALA A 47 -3.50 -6.84 9.91
CA ALA A 47 -4.89 -6.96 10.32
C ALA A 47 -5.48 -5.59 10.73
N LEU A 48 -4.76 -4.80 11.51
CA LEU A 48 -5.17 -3.44 11.91
C LEU A 48 -5.34 -2.52 10.69
N TYR A 49 -4.38 -2.56 9.76
CA TYR A 49 -4.47 -1.85 8.49
C TYR A 49 -5.74 -2.25 7.72
N LYS A 50 -6.01 -3.55 7.53
CA LYS A 50 -7.19 -4.02 6.80
C LYS A 50 -8.51 -3.61 7.49
N LEU A 51 -8.52 -3.55 8.81
CA LEU A 51 -9.66 -3.04 9.61
C LEU A 51 -9.81 -1.51 9.58
N GLY A 52 -8.89 -0.78 8.94
CA GLY A 52 -8.90 0.69 8.90
C GLY A 52 -8.47 1.35 10.21
N LYS A 53 -7.87 0.60 11.15
CA LYS A 53 -7.32 1.12 12.42
C LYS A 53 -5.90 1.62 12.20
N LEU A 54 -5.77 2.72 11.47
CA LEU A 54 -4.49 3.21 10.96
C LEU A 54 -3.54 3.66 12.08
N ASP A 55 -4.05 4.38 13.10
CA ASP A 55 -3.23 4.82 14.24
C ASP A 55 -2.65 3.65 15.05
N ASP A 56 -3.47 2.61 15.24
CA ASP A 56 -3.03 1.37 15.91
C ASP A 56 -1.97 0.66 15.07
N ALA A 57 -2.15 0.58 13.75
CA ALA A 57 -1.18 -0.03 12.84
C ALA A 57 0.16 0.72 12.87
N THR A 58 0.12 2.06 12.79
CA THR A 58 1.31 2.92 12.91
C THR A 58 2.03 2.72 14.23
N SER A 59 1.29 2.65 15.33
CA SER A 59 1.85 2.43 16.67
C SER A 59 2.59 1.08 16.78
N VAL A 60 2.00 0.02 16.22
CA VAL A 60 2.64 -1.31 16.17
C VAL A 60 3.93 -1.25 15.35
N LEU A 61 3.90 -0.62 14.17
CA LEU A 61 5.06 -0.51 13.28
C LEU A 61 6.20 0.32 13.88
N ALA A 62 5.87 1.42 14.58
CA ALA A 62 6.85 2.27 15.24
C ALA A 62 7.61 1.56 16.38
N SER A 63 6.93 0.69 17.13
CA SER A 63 7.51 0.00 18.29
C SER A 63 8.63 -1.00 17.96
N MET A 64 8.71 -1.44 16.70
CA MET A 64 9.63 -2.50 16.29
C MET A 64 10.88 -1.98 15.56
N GLY A 65 10.88 -0.71 15.16
CA GLY A 65 11.84 -0.17 14.22
C GLY A 65 11.68 -0.82 12.84
N ILE A 66 11.47 -0.04 11.81
CA ILE A 66 11.26 -0.55 10.45
C ILE A 66 12.58 -1.08 9.89
N GLN A 67 12.97 -2.30 10.28
CA GLN A 67 14.20 -2.96 9.82
C GLN A 67 13.94 -4.06 8.79
N LYS A 68 12.77 -4.71 8.86
CA LYS A 68 12.39 -5.74 7.88
C LYS A 68 11.72 -5.07 6.67
N ARG A 69 12.12 -5.47 5.46
CA ARG A 69 11.56 -4.97 4.19
C ARG A 69 10.04 -5.07 4.14
N SER A 70 9.46 -6.17 4.63
CA SER A 70 8.00 -6.37 4.69
C SER A 70 7.28 -5.37 5.61
N LEU A 71 7.90 -4.97 6.73
CA LEU A 71 7.35 -3.94 7.62
C LEU A 71 7.43 -2.55 6.96
N SER A 72 8.47 -2.28 6.16
CA SER A 72 8.57 -1.04 5.37
C SER A 72 7.44 -0.93 4.36
N HIS A 73 7.14 -2.01 3.63
CA HIS A 73 6.03 -2.04 2.69
C HIS A 73 4.71 -1.71 3.36
N LEU A 74 4.42 -2.39 4.48
CA LEU A 74 3.19 -2.15 5.22
C LEU A 74 3.13 -0.73 5.81
N ALA A 75 4.26 -0.20 6.29
CA ALA A 75 4.33 1.17 6.77
C ALA A 75 4.02 2.19 5.67
N ALA A 76 4.54 1.99 4.45
CA ALA A 76 4.21 2.85 3.32
C ALA A 76 2.72 2.77 2.95
N GLN A 77 2.13 1.57 2.97
CA GLN A 77 0.69 1.37 2.72
C GLN A 77 -0.19 2.02 3.79
N VAL A 78 0.19 1.90 5.07
CA VAL A 78 -0.50 2.56 6.20
C VAL A 78 -0.40 4.07 6.06
N ALA A 79 0.80 4.61 5.82
CA ALA A 79 1.02 6.04 5.62
C ALA A 79 0.21 6.59 4.43
N TYR A 80 0.19 5.88 3.31
CA TYR A 80 -0.60 6.26 2.14
C TYR A 80 -2.10 6.33 2.47
N ARG A 81 -2.64 5.30 3.13
CA ARG A 81 -4.07 5.25 3.49
C ARG A 81 -4.44 6.26 4.58
N ALA A 82 -3.48 6.64 5.43
CA ALA A 82 -3.62 7.72 6.41
C ALA A 82 -3.39 9.12 5.79
N GLU A 83 -3.20 9.19 4.47
CA GLU A 83 -2.89 10.41 3.71
C GLU A 83 -1.61 11.15 4.12
N ASN A 84 -0.68 10.44 4.79
CA ASN A 84 0.67 10.89 5.07
C ASN A 84 1.56 10.61 3.85
N PHE A 85 1.26 11.26 2.72
CA PHE A 85 1.87 10.94 1.43
C PHE A 85 3.38 11.19 1.38
N ASP A 86 3.90 12.16 2.14
CA ASP A 86 5.35 12.42 2.21
C ASP A 86 6.11 11.28 2.89
N GLU A 87 5.53 10.72 3.95
CA GLU A 87 6.09 9.56 4.64
C GLU A 87 6.05 8.32 3.73
N ALA A 88 4.92 8.08 3.07
CA ALA A 88 4.80 6.98 2.11
C ALA A 88 5.85 7.08 0.99
N GLN A 89 6.03 8.27 0.41
CA GLN A 89 7.06 8.53 -0.60
C GLN A 89 8.48 8.27 -0.07
N SER A 90 8.79 8.76 1.13
CA SER A 90 10.11 8.55 1.77
C SER A 90 10.42 7.05 1.93
N ILE A 91 9.43 6.26 2.35
CA ILE A 91 9.59 4.82 2.53
C ILE A 91 9.73 4.11 1.18
N TYR A 92 8.88 4.42 0.18
CA TYR A 92 8.98 3.80 -1.15
C TYR A 92 10.31 4.11 -1.84
N ASN A 93 10.83 5.34 -1.74
CA ASN A 93 12.15 5.68 -2.26
C ASN A 93 13.26 4.85 -1.61
N ARG A 94 13.18 4.61 -0.30
CA ARG A 94 14.14 3.76 0.42
C ARG A 94 14.07 2.30 -0.02
N LEU A 95 12.85 1.78 -0.24
CA LEU A 95 12.62 0.44 -0.77
C LEU A 95 13.21 0.28 -2.18
N LEU A 96 12.99 1.27 -3.06
CA LEU A 96 13.58 1.28 -4.41
C LEU A 96 15.11 1.39 -4.39
N ALA A 97 15.70 2.08 -3.42
CA ALA A 97 17.14 2.20 -3.27
C ALA A 97 17.84 0.94 -2.71
N SER A 98 17.08 -0.05 -2.24
CA SER A 98 17.60 -1.22 -1.51
C SER A 98 17.41 -2.53 -2.28
N ASP A 99 17.71 -2.49 -3.58
CA ASP A 99 17.61 -3.61 -4.53
C ASP A 99 16.21 -4.25 -4.59
N PRO A 100 15.29 -3.66 -5.36
CA PRO A 100 13.87 -4.04 -5.37
C PRO A 100 13.56 -5.29 -6.21
N ASP A 101 14.53 -5.86 -6.92
CA ASP A 101 14.37 -7.10 -7.73
C ASP A 101 13.01 -7.19 -8.47
N GLU A 102 12.14 -8.14 -8.10
CA GLU A 102 10.82 -8.37 -8.71
C GLU A 102 9.74 -7.33 -8.36
N GLU A 103 9.87 -6.58 -7.26
CA GLU A 103 8.86 -5.62 -6.76
C GLU A 103 9.10 -4.16 -7.21
N ALA A 104 10.11 -3.92 -8.05
CA ALA A 104 10.49 -2.58 -8.51
C ALA A 104 9.34 -1.84 -9.22
N ASN A 105 8.56 -2.56 -10.03
CA ASN A 105 7.44 -1.99 -10.77
C ASN A 105 6.32 -1.53 -9.81
N ASP A 106 5.91 -2.42 -8.89
CA ASP A 106 4.86 -2.14 -7.91
C ASP A 106 5.24 -0.96 -7.00
N LEU A 107 6.49 -0.92 -6.56
CA LEU A 107 7.02 0.20 -5.79
C LEU A 107 6.99 1.52 -6.56
N SER A 108 7.32 1.49 -7.86
CA SER A 108 7.27 2.67 -8.72
C SER A 108 5.84 3.18 -8.88
N ILE A 109 4.88 2.29 -9.14
CA ILE A 109 3.45 2.63 -9.26
C ILE A 109 2.95 3.26 -7.96
N ASN A 110 3.23 2.63 -6.81
CA ASN A 110 2.82 3.12 -5.51
C ASN A 110 3.46 4.48 -5.16
N LEU A 111 4.73 4.68 -5.51
CA LEU A 111 5.40 5.97 -5.35
C LEU A 111 4.75 7.07 -6.21
N GLN A 112 4.38 6.77 -7.46
CA GLN A 112 3.69 7.74 -8.32
C GLN A 112 2.30 8.07 -7.78
N ALA A 113 1.57 7.08 -7.24
CA ALA A 113 0.29 7.32 -6.58
C ALA A 113 0.44 8.27 -5.39
N ALA A 114 1.46 8.05 -4.54
CA ALA A 114 1.73 8.92 -3.39
C ALA A 114 2.10 10.35 -3.80
N LYS A 115 2.94 10.50 -4.84
CA LYS A 115 3.28 11.82 -5.42
C LYS A 115 2.07 12.54 -5.99
N ALA A 116 1.23 11.82 -6.74
CA ALA A 116 0.03 12.39 -7.33
C ALA A 116 -0.89 12.96 -6.26
N GLN A 117 -1.12 12.22 -5.18
CA GLN A 117 -1.97 12.66 -4.06
C GLN A 117 -1.36 13.79 -3.23
N ALA A 118 -0.04 13.79 -3.01
CA ALA A 118 0.65 14.90 -2.34
C ALA A 118 0.49 16.21 -3.13
N GLY A 119 0.53 16.15 -4.46
CA GLY A 119 0.32 17.31 -5.34
C GLY A 119 -1.08 17.95 -5.26
N TRP A 120 -2.09 17.28 -4.68
CA TRP A 120 -3.38 17.91 -4.37
C TRP A 120 -3.35 18.73 -3.08
N LYS A 121 -2.49 18.35 -2.11
CA LYS A 121 -2.30 19.11 -0.86
C LYS A 121 -1.44 20.36 -1.11
N ASP A 122 -0.45 20.24 -2.00
CA ASP A 122 0.41 21.34 -2.44
C ASP A 122 0.03 21.82 -3.86
N ILE A 123 -1.01 22.65 -3.96
CA ILE A 123 -1.32 23.43 -5.18
C ILE A 123 -0.28 24.56 -5.35
N SER A 124 1.01 24.20 -5.45
CA SER A 124 2.10 25.16 -5.68
C SER A 124 3.32 24.55 -6.37
N THR A 125 3.57 23.24 -6.29
CA THR A 125 4.88 22.71 -6.70
C THR A 125 4.83 21.95 -8.03
N SER A 126 5.31 22.62 -9.07
CA SER A 126 5.53 22.14 -10.42
C SER A 126 6.46 20.91 -10.44
N LEU A 127 5.90 19.74 -10.75
CA LEU A 127 6.67 18.56 -11.18
C LEU A 127 6.08 18.08 -12.51
N VAL A 128 6.86 18.25 -13.57
CA VAL A 128 6.61 17.70 -14.90
C VAL A 128 7.08 16.24 -14.87
N PRO A 129 6.23 15.23 -15.14
CA PRO A 129 6.72 13.94 -15.52
C PRO A 129 7.22 14.05 -16.96
N ASP A 130 8.54 13.89 -17.13
CA ASP A 130 9.16 13.69 -18.42
C ASP A 130 8.79 12.29 -18.96
N SER A 131 8.61 12.23 -20.27
CA SER A 131 8.29 11.07 -21.10
C SER A 131 6.83 10.62 -21.21
N GLU A 132 6.29 10.90 -22.40
CA GLU A 132 5.27 10.17 -23.16
C GLU A 132 5.58 8.68 -23.40
N LYS A 133 6.44 8.04 -22.58
CA LYS A 133 6.76 6.62 -22.74
C LYS A 133 5.68 5.77 -22.09
N THR A 134 4.81 5.26 -22.97
CA THR A 134 3.91 4.12 -22.81
C THR A 134 3.49 3.84 -21.37
N MET A 135 2.54 4.63 -20.86
CA MET A 135 1.76 4.18 -19.70
C MET A 135 0.87 3.02 -20.17
N GLU A 136 1.30 1.80 -19.87
CA GLU A 136 0.60 0.55 -20.20
C GLU A 136 -0.34 0.09 -19.09
N ALA A 137 -0.19 0.61 -17.86
CA ALA A 137 -1.06 0.33 -16.72
C ALA A 137 -2.12 1.44 -16.53
N PHE A 138 -3.39 1.06 -16.34
CA PHE A 138 -4.48 2.02 -16.21
C PHE A 138 -4.35 2.88 -14.94
N GLU A 139 -3.79 2.34 -13.86
CA GLU A 139 -3.56 3.03 -12.60
C GLU A 139 -2.57 4.18 -12.77
N LEU A 140 -1.53 4.01 -13.61
CA LEU A 140 -0.58 5.07 -13.92
C LEU A 140 -1.25 6.21 -14.69
N CYS A 141 -2.08 5.88 -15.69
CA CYS A 141 -2.87 6.87 -16.42
C CYS A 141 -3.85 7.62 -15.49
N TYR A 142 -4.53 6.90 -14.60
CA TYR A 142 -5.46 7.48 -13.63
C TYR A 142 -4.73 8.43 -12.66
N ASN A 143 -3.63 7.99 -12.05
CA ASN A 143 -2.84 8.81 -11.14
C ASN A 143 -2.27 10.06 -11.83
N ALA A 144 -1.77 9.92 -13.06
CA ALA A 144 -1.31 11.05 -13.86
C ALA A 144 -2.47 12.02 -14.21
N ALA A 145 -3.68 11.50 -14.44
CA ALA A 145 -4.85 12.34 -14.64
C ALA A 145 -5.19 13.13 -13.38
N CYS A 146 -5.23 12.49 -12.21
CA CYS A 146 -5.46 13.15 -10.92
C CYS A 146 -4.46 14.30 -10.71
N ALA A 147 -3.17 14.07 -10.95
CA ALA A 147 -2.15 15.12 -10.87
C ALA A 147 -2.38 16.28 -11.85
N ASN A 148 -2.95 16.03 -13.03
CA ASN A 148 -3.30 17.08 -13.99
C ASN A 148 -4.58 17.84 -13.60
N ILE A 149 -5.55 17.18 -12.95
CA ILE A 149 -6.74 17.83 -12.39
C ILE A 149 -6.34 18.80 -11.28
N ALA A 150 -5.49 18.35 -10.35
CA ALA A 150 -4.96 19.20 -9.27
C ALA A 150 -4.30 20.49 -9.80
N ARG A 151 -3.68 20.42 -10.98
CA ARG A 151 -2.99 21.53 -11.64
C ARG A 151 -3.87 22.34 -12.60
N GLY A 152 -5.17 22.08 -12.67
CA GLY A 152 -6.10 22.74 -13.60
C GLY A 152 -5.86 22.40 -15.09
N SER A 153 -4.99 21.44 -15.39
CA SER A 153 -4.68 20.97 -16.75
C SER A 153 -5.73 19.97 -17.25
N LEU A 154 -6.99 20.41 -17.30
CA LEU A 154 -8.16 19.53 -17.47
C LEU A 154 -8.18 18.79 -18.81
N GLN A 155 -7.67 19.39 -19.89
CA GLN A 155 -7.62 18.72 -21.20
C GLN A 155 -6.67 17.53 -21.20
N LEU A 156 -5.51 17.65 -20.54
CA LEU A 156 -4.56 16.56 -20.42
C LEU A 156 -5.07 15.48 -19.47
N ALA A 157 -5.68 15.88 -18.35
CA ALA A 157 -6.36 14.96 -17.43
C ALA A 157 -7.43 14.12 -18.14
N LEU A 158 -8.27 14.75 -18.98
CA LEU A 158 -9.30 14.04 -19.72
C LEU A 158 -8.73 12.96 -20.65
N LYS A 159 -7.67 13.28 -21.40
CA LYS A 159 -7.00 12.30 -22.28
C LYS A 159 -6.44 11.12 -21.48
N LEU A 160 -5.83 11.40 -20.33
CA LEU A 160 -5.28 10.38 -19.44
C LEU A 160 -6.38 9.50 -18.81
N LEU A 161 -7.52 10.07 -18.40
CA LEU A 161 -8.66 9.29 -17.91
C LEU A 161 -9.26 8.39 -18.99
N GLN A 162 -9.39 8.88 -20.22
CA GLN A 162 -9.86 8.07 -21.34
C GLN A 162 -8.92 6.90 -21.63
N ARG A 163 -7.60 7.14 -21.55
CA ARG A 163 -6.58 6.10 -21.67
C ARG A 163 -6.67 5.09 -20.52
N ALA A 164 -6.83 5.56 -19.28
CA ALA A 164 -7.00 4.70 -18.11
C ALA A 164 -8.23 3.79 -18.28
N LEU A 165 -9.38 4.35 -18.65
CA LEU A 165 -10.60 3.59 -18.88
C LEU A 165 -10.40 2.51 -19.96
N ALA A 166 -9.82 2.88 -21.10
CA ALA A 166 -9.56 1.92 -22.17
C ALA A 166 -8.59 0.78 -21.77
N LEU A 167 -7.61 1.07 -20.92
CA LEU A 167 -6.68 0.06 -20.39
C LEU A 167 -7.35 -0.83 -19.33
N CYS A 168 -8.22 -0.27 -18.49
CA CYS A 168 -9.01 -1.00 -17.50
C CYS A 168 -9.96 -1.98 -18.19
N ASP A 169 -10.74 -1.50 -19.17
CA ASP A 169 -11.66 -2.31 -19.98
C ASP A 169 -10.94 -3.46 -20.70
N ALA A 170 -9.74 -3.19 -21.21
CA ALA A 170 -8.92 -4.15 -21.95
C ALA A 170 -8.06 -5.07 -21.05
N SER A 171 -8.08 -4.89 -19.73
CA SER A 171 -7.28 -5.73 -18.82
C SER A 171 -7.87 -7.14 -18.74
N ASP A 172 -7.03 -8.14 -18.97
CA ASP A 172 -7.38 -9.56 -18.76
C ASP A 172 -7.19 -9.98 -17.28
N GLU A 173 -6.60 -9.12 -16.45
CA GLU A 173 -6.34 -9.38 -15.03
C GLU A 173 -7.52 -8.99 -14.12
N LEU A 174 -8.47 -8.20 -14.64
CA LEU A 174 -9.66 -7.74 -13.91
C LEU A 174 -10.89 -8.55 -14.31
N THR A 175 -11.73 -8.86 -13.32
CA THR A 175 -13.07 -9.41 -13.59
C THR A 175 -13.99 -8.31 -14.16
N ASP A 176 -15.08 -8.69 -14.81
CA ASP A 176 -16.08 -7.71 -15.29
C ASP A 176 -16.71 -6.88 -14.16
N GLU A 177 -16.66 -7.36 -12.91
CA GLU A 177 -17.14 -6.62 -11.73
C GLU A 177 -16.08 -5.64 -11.21
N ASP A 178 -14.79 -5.91 -11.44
CA ASP A 178 -13.67 -5.06 -11.03
C ASP A 178 -13.30 -3.99 -12.08
N LYS A 179 -13.83 -4.08 -13.31
CA LYS A 179 -13.70 -3.09 -14.38
C LYS A 179 -14.68 -1.93 -14.21
#